data_AF-A0A7K3YXA1-F1
#
_entry.id   AF-A0A7K3YXA1-F1
#
_cell.length_a   1.000
_cell.length_b   1.000
_cell.length_c   1.000
_cell.angle_alpha   90.00
_cell.angle_beta   90.00
_cell.angle_gamma   90.00
#
_symmetry.space_group_name_H-M   'P 1'
#
loop_
_entity.id
_entity.type
_entity.pdbx_description
1 polymer ?
#
loop_
_entity_poly.entity_id
_entity_poly.type
_entity_poly.pdbx_seq_one_letter_code
_entity_poly.pdbx_strand_id
1 'polypeptide(L)'
;QVKGSAEQHGGRESLALDYIAAMNPGALSSPWMKEQIRLLTKICEDTIMALGMTVARRLLAMVQRSGTHELCLYRLSVWYSMNDDGSPRYEIRDWIDPGFSRRDPGAGKRAGEARRLAAAIMEAGQKRDPAE
;
A
#
# COMPACT_ATOMS: atom_id res chain seq x y z
N GLN A 1 2.98 2.74 1.27
CA GLN A 1 2.43 2.48 2.62
C GLN A 1 1.19 3.33 2.81
N VAL A 2 0.14 2.77 3.41
CA VAL A 2 -1.08 3.49 3.77
C VAL A 2 -0.94 4.01 5.19
N LYS A 3 -1.11 5.31 5.35
CA LYS A 3 -1.13 5.99 6.64
C LYS A 3 -2.54 6.50 6.92
N GLY A 4 -2.94 6.48 8.18
CA GLY A 4 -4.16 7.11 8.66
C GLY A 4 -3.83 8.26 9.61
N SER A 5 -4.45 9.41 9.37
CA SER A 5 -4.36 10.60 10.22
C SER A 5 -5.75 11.06 10.64
N ALA A 6 -5.83 11.77 11.76
CA ALA A 6 -7.04 12.46 12.19
C ALA A 6 -6.98 13.90 11.69
N GLU A 7 -7.95 14.31 10.87
CA GLU A 7 -7.99 15.65 10.28
C GLU A 7 -9.36 16.32 10.47
N GLN A 8 -9.37 17.65 10.46
CA GLN A 8 -10.58 18.46 10.49
C GLN A 8 -11.13 18.61 9.07
N HIS A 9 -12.33 18.07 8.82
CA HIS A 9 -13.04 18.25 7.56
C HIS A 9 -14.46 18.76 7.83
N GLY A 10 -14.77 19.97 7.36
CA GLY A 10 -16.08 20.61 7.59
C GLY A 10 -16.41 20.84 9.07
N GLY A 11 -15.40 21.14 9.90
CA GLY A 11 -15.56 21.35 11.35
C GLY A 11 -15.79 20.08 12.16
N ARG A 12 -15.58 18.90 11.57
CA ARG A 12 -15.65 17.59 12.24
C ARG A 12 -14.35 16.83 12.02
N GLU A 13 -13.89 16.16 13.06
CA GLU A 13 -12.77 15.23 12.93
C GLU A 13 -13.16 14.04 12.03
N SER A 14 -12.28 13.71 11.10
CA SER A 14 -12.44 12.67 10.09
C SER A 14 -11.13 11.89 9.94
N LEU A 15 -11.23 10.64 9.47
CA LEU A 15 -10.06 9.85 9.09
C LEU A 15 -9.61 10.27 7.70
N ALA A 16 -8.40 10.78 7.58
CA ALA A 16 -7.70 10.89 6.31
C ALA A 16 -6.83 9.64 6.11
N LEU A 17 -6.73 9.19 4.85
CA LEU A 17 -5.89 8.06 4.46
C LEU A 17 -4.97 8.51 3.33
N ASP A 18 -3.67 8.36 3.52
CA ASP A 18 -2.66 8.71 2.53
C ASP A 18 -1.87 7.48 2.11
N TYR A 19 -1.60 7.35 0.82
CA TYR A 19 -0.61 6.41 0.32
C TYR A 19 0.73 7.11 0.04
N ILE A 20 1.78 6.63 0.70
CA ILE A 20 3.14 7.11 0.52
C ILE A 20 3.98 6.01 -0.13
N ALA A 21 4.37 6.20 -1.38
CA ALA A 21 5.32 5.34 -2.06
C ALA A 21 6.75 5.71 -1.61
N ALA A 22 7.43 4.81 -0.88
CA ALA A 22 8.85 4.94 -0.62
C ALA A 22 9.61 4.11 -1.67
N MET A 23 10.55 4.72 -2.37
CA MET A 23 11.29 4.11 -3.47
C MET A 23 12.73 4.60 -3.51
N ASN A 24 13.62 3.80 -4.11
CA ASN A 24 14.97 4.26 -4.42
C ASN A 24 14.88 5.45 -5.42
N PRO A 25 15.61 6.56 -5.23
CA PRO A 25 15.57 7.70 -6.15
C PRO A 25 15.85 7.32 -7.62
N GLY A 26 16.69 6.32 -7.86
CA GLY A 26 16.96 5.77 -9.19
C GLY A 26 15.77 5.04 -9.81
N ALA A 27 14.77 4.61 -9.03
CA ALA A 27 13.58 3.94 -9.54
C ALA A 27 12.73 4.86 -10.45
N LEU A 28 12.79 6.18 -10.24
CA LEU A 28 12.05 7.14 -11.06
C LEU A 28 12.72 7.46 -12.41
N SER A 29 13.93 6.96 -12.66
CA SER A 29 14.57 7.14 -13.97
C SER A 29 13.97 6.25 -15.06
N SER A 30 13.38 5.10 -14.69
CA SER A 30 12.75 4.16 -15.61
C SER A 30 11.24 4.46 -15.80
N PRO A 31 10.76 4.71 -17.03
CA PRO A 31 9.32 4.84 -17.31
C PRO A 31 8.52 3.60 -16.93
N TRP A 32 9.09 2.41 -17.12
CA TRP A 32 8.47 1.15 -16.71
C TRP A 32 8.27 1.11 -15.19
N MET A 33 9.31 1.45 -14.42
CA MET A 33 9.24 1.44 -12.95
C MET A 33 8.27 2.50 -12.42
N LYS A 34 8.21 3.68 -13.04
CA LYS A 34 7.19 4.70 -12.76
C LYS A 34 5.78 4.15 -12.93
N GLU A 35 5.53 3.42 -14.01
CA GLU A 35 4.22 2.80 -14.25
C GLU A 35 3.91 1.71 -13.23
N GLN A 36 4.88 0.85 -12.90
CA GLN A 36 4.68 -0.16 -11.84
C GLN A 36 4.32 0.50 -10.50
N ILE A 37 5.01 1.57 -10.13
CA ILE A 37 4.73 2.30 -8.89
C ILE A 37 3.31 2.90 -8.92
N ARG A 38 2.91 3.52 -10.03
CA ARG A 38 1.55 4.06 -10.20
C ARG A 38 0.49 2.97 -10.02
N LEU A 39 0.71 1.80 -10.63
CA LEU A 39 -0.18 0.66 -10.54
C LEU A 39 -0.25 0.07 -9.13
N LEU A 40 0.89 -0.06 -8.44
CA LEU A 40 0.96 -0.52 -7.05
C LEU A 40 0.28 0.44 -6.08
N THR A 41 0.40 1.75 -6.31
CA THR A 41 -0.36 2.78 -5.58
C THR A 41 -1.85 2.55 -5.75
N LYS A 42 -2.31 2.42 -7.00
CA LYS A 42 -3.73 2.18 -7.30
C LYS A 42 -4.28 0.92 -6.64
N ILE A 43 -3.50 -0.16 -6.60
CA ILE A 43 -3.90 -1.38 -5.86
C ILE A 43 -4.18 -1.05 -4.40
N CYS A 44 -3.31 -0.30 -3.73
CA CYS A 44 -3.50 0.03 -2.31
C CYS A 44 -4.73 0.93 -2.10
N GLU A 45 -5.00 1.84 -3.02
CA GLU A 45 -6.20 2.68 -3.00
C GLU A 45 -7.48 1.85 -3.17
N ASP A 46 -7.53 1.01 -4.21
CA ASP A 46 -8.71 0.22 -4.58
C ASP A 46 -8.98 -0.93 -3.59
N THR A 47 -7.96 -1.38 -2.85
CA THR A 47 -8.09 -2.47 -1.88
C THR A 47 -8.08 -1.96 -0.45
N ILE A 48 -6.92 -1.57 0.07
CA ILE A 48 -6.70 -1.29 1.50
C ILE A 48 -7.45 -0.04 1.95
N MET A 49 -7.48 1.00 1.11
CA MET A 49 -8.13 2.26 1.46
C MET A 49 -9.65 2.25 1.18
N ALA A 50 -10.16 1.25 0.47
CA ALA A 50 -11.58 1.04 0.24
C ALA A 50 -12.31 0.55 1.51
N LEU A 51 -12.48 1.47 2.46
CA LEU A 51 -13.07 1.21 3.77
C LEU A 51 -14.54 1.64 3.84
N GLY A 52 -15.36 0.78 4.45
CA GLY A 52 -16.71 1.17 4.83
C GLY A 52 -16.70 2.19 5.98
N MET A 53 -17.72 3.03 6.04
CA MET A 53 -17.85 4.12 7.02
C MET A 53 -17.68 3.66 8.48
N THR A 54 -18.22 2.49 8.85
CA THR A 54 -18.06 1.92 10.20
C THR A 54 -16.61 1.63 10.55
N VAL A 55 -15.84 1.08 9.60
CA VAL A 55 -14.41 0.78 9.81
C VAL A 55 -13.62 2.08 9.90
N ALA A 56 -13.86 3.04 9.02
CA ALA A 56 -13.21 4.34 9.04
C ALA A 56 -13.36 5.04 10.40
N ARG A 57 -14.57 5.04 11.00
CA ARG A 57 -14.78 5.60 12.35
C ARG A 57 -13.99 4.88 13.44
N ARG A 58 -13.90 3.54 13.38
CA ARG A 58 -13.14 2.75 14.36
C ARG A 58 -11.64 3.05 14.28
N LEU A 59 -11.13 3.26 13.06
CA LEU A 59 -9.73 3.62 12.82
C LEU A 59 -9.45 5.07 13.22
N LEU A 60 -10.36 6.01 12.98
CA LEU A 60 -10.23 7.37 13.49
C LEU A 60 -10.03 7.37 15.02
N ALA A 61 -10.92 6.68 15.74
CA ALA A 61 -10.80 6.53 17.19
C ALA A 61 -9.54 5.75 17.62
N MET A 62 -8.91 4.99 16.74
CA MET A 62 -7.62 4.35 17.00
C MET A 62 -6.47 5.34 16.88
N VAL A 63 -6.44 6.11 15.77
CA VAL A 63 -5.44 7.15 15.52
C VAL A 63 -5.45 8.17 16.66
N GLN A 64 -6.62 8.68 17.03
CA GLN A 64 -6.77 9.65 18.14
C GLN A 64 -6.24 9.12 19.48
N ARG A 65 -6.43 7.82 19.77
CA ARG A 65 -5.98 7.20 21.03
C ARG A 65 -4.48 6.90 21.06
N SER A 66 -3.82 6.86 19.92
CA SER A 66 -2.39 6.54 19.85
C SER A 66 -1.51 7.68 20.36
N GLY A 67 -2.05 8.89 20.53
CA GLY A 67 -1.29 10.10 20.87
C GLY A 67 -0.42 10.62 19.71
N THR A 68 -0.21 9.81 18.67
CA THR A 68 0.37 10.21 17.40
C THR A 68 -0.73 10.66 16.45
N HIS A 69 -0.51 11.78 15.77
CA HIS A 69 -1.46 12.31 14.76
C HIS A 69 -1.55 11.43 13.50
N GLU A 70 -0.66 10.44 13.36
CA GLU A 70 -0.50 9.62 12.17
C GLU A 70 -0.11 8.19 12.57
N LEU A 71 -0.74 7.19 11.96
CA LEU A 71 -0.40 5.78 12.11
C LEU A 71 -0.18 5.11 10.75
N CYS A 72 0.86 4.31 10.61
CA CYS A 72 0.97 3.40 9.47
C CYS A 72 -0.01 2.25 9.68
N LEU A 73 -1.03 2.17 8.83
CA LEU A 73 -2.05 1.12 8.91
C LEU A 73 -1.64 -0.11 8.11
N TYR A 74 -0.97 0.10 6.98
CA TYR A 74 -0.55 -0.98 6.09
C TYR A 74 0.68 -0.58 5.29
N ARG A 75 1.56 -1.54 5.01
CA ARG A 75 2.71 -1.38 4.14
C ARG A 75 2.77 -2.55 3.18
N LEU A 76 2.68 -2.27 1.88
CA LEU A 76 3.10 -3.18 0.82
C LEU A 76 4.53 -2.83 0.43
N SER A 77 5.38 -3.83 0.33
CA SER A 77 6.78 -3.71 -0.07
C SER A 77 7.04 -4.65 -1.23
N VAL A 78 7.60 -4.10 -2.29
CA VAL A 78 7.99 -4.82 -3.49
C VAL A 78 9.48 -4.62 -3.69
N TRP A 79 10.23 -5.71 -3.74
CA TRP A 79 11.65 -5.71 -4.08
C TRP A 79 11.79 -6.22 -5.50
N TYR A 80 12.65 -5.56 -6.27
CA TYR A 80 13.02 -5.96 -7.62
C TYR A 80 14.54 -6.08 -7.67
N SER A 81 15.02 -7.19 -8.21
CA SER A 81 16.43 -7.55 -8.30
C SER A 81 16.67 -8.42 -9.54
N MET A 82 17.93 -8.63 -9.90
CA MET A 82 18.32 -9.56 -10.96
C MET A 82 18.96 -10.79 -10.32
N ASN A 83 18.65 -11.97 -10.83
CA ASN A 83 19.38 -13.20 -10.53
C ASN A 83 20.75 -13.20 -11.22
N ASP A 84 21.64 -14.10 -10.81
CA ASP A 84 22.99 -14.24 -11.39
C ASP A 84 22.97 -14.62 -12.88
N ASP A 85 21.89 -15.28 -13.34
CA ASP A 85 21.65 -15.61 -14.75
C ASP A 85 21.08 -14.45 -15.57
N GLY A 86 20.93 -13.27 -14.95
CA GLY A 86 20.34 -12.09 -15.58
C GLY A 86 18.82 -12.13 -15.70
N SER A 87 18.14 -13.13 -15.12
CA SER A 87 16.67 -13.13 -15.08
C SER A 87 16.13 -12.21 -13.99
N PRO A 88 15.02 -11.50 -14.22
CA PRO A 88 14.45 -10.60 -13.22
C PRO A 88 13.76 -11.39 -12.09
N ARG A 89 13.96 -10.94 -10.85
CA ARG A 89 13.34 -11.50 -9.65
C ARG A 89 12.65 -10.41 -8.85
N TYR A 90 11.41 -10.66 -8.44
CA TYR A 90 10.72 -9.83 -7.47
C TYR A 90 10.35 -10.59 -6.21
N GLU A 91 10.17 -9.83 -5.13
CA GLU A 91 9.60 -10.31 -3.88
C GLU A 91 8.53 -9.33 -3.42
N ILE A 92 7.42 -9.84 -2.90
CA ILE A 92 6.34 -9.03 -2.35
C ILE A 92 6.13 -9.43 -0.91
N ARG A 93 6.17 -8.46 -0.02
CA ARG A 93 5.79 -8.61 1.39
C ARG A 93 4.84 -7.50 1.77
N ASP A 94 4.07 -7.76 2.81
CA ASP A 94 3.26 -6.73 3.43
C ASP A 94 3.37 -6.78 4.95
N TRP A 95 2.89 -5.70 5.56
CA TRP A 95 2.68 -5.60 6.98
C TRP A 95 1.39 -4.85 7.23
N ILE A 96 0.59 -5.34 8.18
CA ILE A 96 -0.65 -4.71 8.61
C ILE A 96 -0.55 -4.38 10.09
N ASP A 97 -0.97 -3.18 10.46
CA ASP A 97 -1.05 -2.80 11.87
C ASP A 97 -2.01 -3.76 12.61
N PRO A 98 -1.58 -4.38 13.73
CA PRO A 98 -2.45 -5.27 14.49
C PRO A 98 -3.71 -4.58 15.01
N GLY A 99 -3.65 -3.28 15.31
CA GLY A 99 -4.80 -2.48 15.72
C GLY A 99 -5.82 -2.29 14.60
N PHE A 100 -5.35 -2.11 13.36
CA PHE A 100 -6.18 -2.10 12.16
C PHE A 100 -6.85 -3.48 11.97
N SER A 101 -6.06 -4.55 11.93
CA SER A 101 -6.59 -5.92 11.74
C SER A 101 -7.63 -6.31 12.79
N ARG A 102 -7.47 -5.89 14.05
CA ARG A 102 -8.47 -6.12 15.11
C ARG A 102 -9.79 -5.35 14.91
N ARG A 103 -9.74 -4.15 14.36
CA ARG A 103 -10.92 -3.27 14.19
C ARG A 103 -11.69 -3.54 12.91
N ASP A 104 -11.03 -4.21 11.98
CA ASP A 104 -11.51 -4.52 10.66
C ASP A 104 -11.24 -6.00 10.30
N PRO A 105 -12.22 -6.89 10.54
CA PRO A 105 -12.10 -8.31 10.21
C PRO A 105 -11.83 -8.58 8.72
N GLY A 106 -12.13 -7.62 7.83
CA GLY A 106 -11.88 -7.73 6.39
C GLY A 106 -10.46 -7.33 5.98
N ALA A 107 -9.67 -6.72 6.86
CA ALA A 107 -8.37 -6.15 6.51
C ALA A 107 -7.39 -7.21 6.01
N GLY A 108 -7.37 -8.40 6.61
CA GLY A 108 -6.53 -9.51 6.16
C GLY A 108 -6.89 -10.00 4.74
N LYS A 109 -8.18 -10.02 4.39
CA LYS A 109 -8.63 -10.38 3.05
C LYS A 109 -8.21 -9.32 2.01
N ARG A 110 -8.39 -8.04 2.35
CA ARG A 110 -7.93 -6.93 1.48
C ARG A 110 -6.40 -6.93 1.31
N ALA A 111 -5.64 -7.19 2.36
CA ALA A 111 -4.18 -7.33 2.30
C ALA A 111 -3.75 -8.51 1.42
N GLY A 112 -4.42 -9.67 1.57
CA GLY A 112 -4.23 -10.81 0.69
C GLY A 112 -4.48 -10.47 -0.78
N GLU A 113 -5.58 -9.77 -1.07
CA GLU A 113 -5.92 -9.34 -2.43
C GLU A 113 -4.92 -8.31 -2.99
N ALA A 114 -4.50 -7.33 -2.18
CA ALA A 114 -3.48 -6.36 -2.56
C ALA A 114 -2.17 -7.05 -2.95
N ARG A 115 -1.72 -8.04 -2.17
CA ARG A 115 -0.54 -8.85 -2.50
C ARG A 115 -0.72 -9.63 -3.80
N ARG A 116 -1.88 -10.27 -4.00
CA ARG A 116 -2.18 -11.05 -5.21
C ARG A 116 -2.15 -10.16 -6.46
N LEU A 117 -2.78 -8.99 -6.40
CA LEU A 117 -2.78 -8.03 -7.50
C LEU A 117 -1.39 -7.46 -7.76
N ALA A 118 -0.62 -7.15 -6.70
CA ALA A 118 0.74 -6.68 -6.86
C ALA A 118 1.63 -7.72 -7.54
N ALA A 119 1.46 -9.01 -7.21
CA ALA A 119 2.18 -10.11 -7.87
C ALA A 119 1.84 -10.17 -9.36
N ALA A 120 0.56 -10.12 -9.70
CA ALA A 120 0.13 -10.13 -11.10
C ALA A 120 0.68 -8.95 -11.90
N ILE A 121 0.80 -7.76 -11.29
CA ILE A 121 1.36 -6.58 -11.93
C ILE A 121 2.86 -6.75 -12.17
N MET A 122 3.62 -7.24 -11.18
CA MET A 122 5.04 -7.49 -11.36
C MET A 122 5.32 -8.59 -12.40
N GLU A 123 4.53 -9.67 -12.40
CA GLU A 123 4.63 -10.75 -13.41
C GLU A 123 4.30 -10.27 -14.83
N ALA A 124 3.23 -9.50 -14.99
CA ALA A 124 2.86 -8.92 -16.28
C ALA A 124 3.87 -7.87 -16.74
N GLY A 125 4.43 -7.11 -15.80
CA GLY A 125 5.49 -6.14 -16.02
C GLY A 125 6.77 -6.78 -16.53
N GLN A 126 7.18 -7.94 -15.97
CA GLN A 126 8.35 -8.70 -16.43
C GLN A 126 8.23 -9.17 -17.87
N LYS A 127 7.04 -9.67 -18.27
CA LYS A 127 6.78 -10.08 -19.66
C LYS A 127 6.83 -8.92 -20.67
N ARG A 128 6.84 -7.69 -20.18
CA ARG A 128 6.82 -6.44 -20.94
C ARG A 128 8.03 -5.55 -20.65
N ASP A 129 8.99 -6.01 -19.84
CA ASP A 129 10.19 -5.24 -19.55
C ASP A 129 10.98 -5.11 -20.85
N PRO A 130 11.09 -3.91 -21.44
CA PRO A 130 11.88 -3.70 -22.64
C PRO A 130 13.35 -3.63 -22.21
N ALA A 131 13.88 -4.76 -21.74
CA ALA A 131 15.30 -5.00 -21.88
C ALA A 131 15.58 -5.42 -23.34
N GLU A 132 15.16 -4.54 -24.27
CA GLU A 132 15.53 -4.36 -25.68
C GLU A 132 14.70 -3.23 -26.30
#